data_AF-A0A7X9L7L0-F1
#
_entry.id   AF-A0A7X9L7L0-F1
#
_cell.length_a   1.000
_cell.length_b   1.000
_cell.length_c   1.000
_cell.angle_alpha   90.00
_cell.angle_beta   90.00
_cell.angle_gamma   90.00
#
_symmetry.space_group_name_H-M   'P 1'
#
loop_
_entity.id
_entity.type
_entity.pdbx_description
1 polymer ?
#
loop_
_entity_poly.entity_id
_entity_poly.type
_entity_poly.pdbx_seq_one_letter_code
_entity_poly.pdbx_strand_id
1 'polypeptide(L)' 'LPAAIRQRVLRRWLLARGAGELTRGHTLAVAALVTDWHGQKWVEVPGLRVVRNGGVLVARGGQG' A
#
# COMPACT_ATOMS: atom_id res chain seq x y z
N LEU A 1 -3.80 5.72 14.83
CA LEU A 1 -4.71 6.25 13.79
C LEU A 1 -5.88 5.29 13.57
N PRO A 2 -7.15 5.77 13.59
CA PRO A 2 -8.31 4.95 13.24
C PRO A 2 -8.20 4.32 11.85
N ALA A 3 -8.77 3.13 11.66
CA ALA A 3 -8.63 2.35 10.43
C ALA A 3 -9.10 3.11 9.18
N ALA A 4 -10.25 3.78 9.25
CA ALA A 4 -10.82 4.55 8.14
C ALA A 4 -9.90 5.70 7.69
N ILE A 5 -9.31 6.43 8.63
CA ILE A 5 -8.39 7.52 8.31
C ILE A 5 -7.10 6.98 7.71
N ARG A 6 -6.56 5.87 8.25
CA ARG A 6 -5.37 5.21 7.70
C ARG A 6 -5.59 4.77 6.25
N GLN A 7 -6.72 4.13 5.97
CA GLN A 7 -7.09 3.70 4.63
C GLN A 7 -7.18 4.89 3.68
N ARG A 8 -7.79 6.01 4.11
CA ARG A 8 -7.88 7.23 3.30
C ARG A 8 -6.50 7.83 3.00
N VAL A 9 -5.61 7.90 3.99
CA VAL A 9 -4.23 8.39 3.82
C VAL A 9 -3.44 7.49 2.89
N LEU A 10 -3.49 6.16 3.10
CA LEU A 10 -2.80 5.19 2.24
C LEU A 10 -3.32 5.25 0.81
N ARG A 11 -4.64 5.33 0.62
CA ARG A 11 -5.24 5.46 -0.71
C ARG A 11 -4.75 6.71 -1.43
N ARG A 12 -4.70 7.86 -0.75
CA ARG A 12 -4.20 9.12 -1.32
C ARG A 12 -2.71 9.04 -1.65
N TRP A 13 -1.92 8.44 -0.77
CA TRP A 13 -0.49 8.24 -0.98
C TRP A 13 -0.20 7.33 -2.19
N LEU A 14 -0.95 6.24 -2.36
CA LEU A 14 -0.82 5.34 -3.51
C LEU A 14 -1.17 6.05 -4.83
N LEU A 15 -2.30 6.77 -4.88
CA LEU A 15 -2.69 7.55 -6.05
C LEU A 15 -1.62 8.59 -6.41
N ALA A 16 -1.08 9.31 -5.42
CA ALA A 16 -0.03 10.31 -5.63
C ALA A 16 1.27 9.70 -6.19
N ARG A 17 1.47 8.39 -6.06
CA ARG A 17 2.62 7.66 -6.61
C ARG A 17 2.34 7.02 -7.96
N GLY A 18 1.16 7.24 -8.55
CA GLY A 18 0.80 6.73 -9.86
C GLY A 18 0.10 5.37 -9.84
N ALA A 19 -0.45 4.93 -8.70
CA ALA A 19 -1.30 3.75 -8.70
C ALA A 19 -2.53 3.98 -9.60
N GLY A 20 -2.87 2.96 -10.40
CA GLY A 20 -4.05 2.95 -11.25
C GLY A 20 -5.35 2.77 -10.46
N GLU A 21 -6.28 1.98 -11.00
CA GLU A 21 -7.60 1.78 -10.41
C GLU A 21 -7.54 1.01 -9.07
N LEU A 22 -7.36 1.76 -7.98
CA LEU A 22 -7.26 1.20 -6.63
C LEU A 22 -8.63 0.79 -6.10
N THR A 23 -8.77 -0.51 -5.86
CA THR A 23 -9.88 -1.06 -5.10
C THR A 23 -9.69 -0.88 -3.59
N ARG A 24 -10.78 -1.08 -2.83
CA ARG A 24 -10.72 -1.17 -1.37
C ARG A 24 -9.80 -2.31 -0.92
N GLY A 25 -9.80 -3.43 -1.65
CA GLY A 25 -8.94 -4.59 -1.37
C GLY A 25 -7.45 -4.23 -1.40
N HIS A 26 -7.00 -3.51 -2.44
CA HIS A 26 -5.61 -3.03 -2.53
C HIS A 26 -5.23 -2.15 -1.32
N THR A 27 -6.11 -1.24 -0.94
CA THR A 27 -5.87 -0.33 0.20
C THR A 27 -5.76 -1.11 1.52
N LEU A 28 -6.60 -2.13 1.72
CA LEU A 28 -6.55 -2.98 2.91
C LEU A 28 -5.29 -3.84 2.95
N ALA A 29 -4.89 -4.44 1.82
CA ALA A 29 -3.66 -5.22 1.73
C ALA A 29 -2.44 -4.37 2.08
N VAL A 30 -2.34 -3.14 1.54
CA VAL A 30 -1.27 -2.21 1.91
C VAL A 30 -1.34 -1.80 3.39
N ALA A 31 -2.55 -1.63 3.95
CA ALA A 31 -2.69 -1.35 5.38
C ALA A 31 -2.21 -2.50 6.27
N ALA A 32 -2.41 -3.75 5.83
CA ALA A 32 -1.94 -4.94 6.55
C ALA A 32 -0.41 -4.99 6.65
N LEU A 33 0.32 -4.50 5.64
CA LEU A 33 1.78 -4.35 5.75
C LEU A 33 2.21 -3.52 6.96
N VAL A 34 1.38 -2.58 7.42
CA VAL A 34 1.69 -1.72 8.57
C VAL A 34 1.16 -2.30 9.87
N THR A 35 -0.07 -2.82 9.88
CA THR A 35 -0.77 -3.15 11.14
C THR A 35 -0.92 -4.62 11.44
N ASP A 36 -0.67 -5.48 10.48
CA ASP A 36 -0.74 -6.93 10.62
C ASP A 36 0.50 -7.56 9.97
N TRP A 37 1.68 -7.03 10.32
CA TRP A 37 2.92 -7.48 9.71
C TRP A 37 3.36 -8.82 10.31
N HIS A 38 3.44 -9.84 9.48
CA HIS A 38 3.93 -11.17 9.84
C HIS A 38 4.96 -11.70 8.83
N GLY A 39 5.73 -10.79 8.20
CA GLY A 39 6.76 -11.14 7.22
C GLY A 39 6.32 -11.10 5.75
N GLN A 40 5.29 -10.33 5.40
CA GLN A 40 4.81 -10.23 4.02
C GLN A 40 5.84 -9.55 3.12
N LYS A 41 6.19 -10.13 1.98
CA LYS A 41 7.27 -9.55 1.15
C LYS A 41 6.85 -8.25 0.45
N TRP A 42 5.65 -8.19 -0.13
CA TRP A 42 5.10 -6.99 -0.78
C TRP A 42 3.60 -7.16 -1.06
N VAL A 43 2.96 -6.05 -1.46
CA VAL A 43 1.61 -6.01 -2.01
C VAL A 43 1.69 -5.39 -3.40
N GLU A 44 1.19 -6.12 -4.40
CA GLU A 44 0.98 -5.56 -5.74
C GLU A 44 -0.31 -4.73 -5.74
N VAL A 45 -0.22 -3.54 -6.31
CA VAL A 45 -1.39 -2.72 -6.66
C VAL A 45 -1.23 -2.29 -8.13
N PRO A 46 -2.30 -1.87 -8.82
CA PRO A 46 -2.21 -1.48 -10.22
C PRO A 46 -1.12 -0.41 -10.44
N GLY A 47 -0.09 -0.76 -11.21
CA GLY A 47 1.04 0.11 -11.55
C GLY A 47 2.16 0.22 -10.50
N LEU A 48 2.01 -0.35 -9.30
CA LEU A 48 3.02 -0.23 -8.23
C LEU A 48 3.17 -1.51 -7.42
N ARG A 49 4.39 -1.76 -6.96
CA ARG A 49 4.68 -2.71 -5.88
C ARG A 49 4.94 -1.96 -4.59
N VAL A 50 4.23 -2.31 -3.52
CA VAL A 50 4.40 -1.70 -2.19
C VAL A 50 5.08 -2.68 -1.25
N VAL A 51 6.16 -2.26 -0.63
CA VAL A 51 6.91 -3.06 0.35
C VAL A 51 7.00 -2.33 1.67
N ARG A 52 7.13 -3.06 2.79
CA ARG A 52 7.56 -2.49 4.06
C ARG A 52 9.06 -2.74 4.23
N ASN A 53 9.83 -1.68 4.35
CA ASN A 53 11.26 -1.72 4.61
C ASN A 53 11.57 -0.94 5.89
N GLY A 54 12.08 -1.61 6.92
CA GLY A 54 12.47 -0.96 8.18
C GLY A 54 11.34 -0.17 8.87
N GLY A 55 10.08 -0.60 8.73
CA GLY A 55 8.93 0.11 9.28
C GLY A 55 8.30 1.16 8.35
N VAL A 56 8.92 1.44 7.20
CA VAL A 56 8.45 2.44 6.23
C VAL A 56 7.86 1.76 5.00
N LEU A 57 6.74 2.30 4.49
CA LEU A 57 6.19 1.85 3.21
C LEU A 57 6.93 2.49 2.05
N VAL A 58 7.37 1.67 1.10
CA VAL A 58 8.02 2.09 -0.14
C VAL A 58 7.21 1.57 -1.30
N ALA A 59 6.64 2.45 -2.12
CA ALA A 59 6.09 2.06 -3.41
C ALA A 59 7.17 2.23 -4.49
N ARG A 60 7.33 1.19 -5.30
CA ARG A 60 8.20 1.12 -6.47
C ARG A 60 7.32 0.98 -7.71
N GLY A 61 7.68 1.66 -8.80
CA GLY A 61 7.03 1.47 -10.09
C GLY A 61 7.10 0.00 -10.49
N GLY A 62 5.96 -0.60 -10.80
CA GLY A 62 5.94 -1.90 -11.45
C GLY A 62 6.40 -1.68 -12.89
N GLN A 63 7.67 -1.97 -13.19
CA GLN A 63 8.05 -2.26 -14.58
C GLN A 63 7.16 -3.42 -15.01
N GLY A 64 6.40 -3.21 -16.09
CA GLY A 64 5.64 -4.28 -16.75
C GLY A 64 6.54 -5.41 -17.21
#